data_AF-A0A2U1J0K2-F1
#
_entry.id   AF-A0A2U1J0K2-F1
#
_cell.length_a   1.000
_cell.length_b   1.000
_cell.length_c   1.000
_cell.angle_alpha   90.00
_cell.angle_beta   90.00
_cell.angle_gamma   90.00
#
_symmetry.space_group_name_H-M   'P 1'
#
loop_
_entity.id
_entity.type
_entity.pdbx_description
1 polymer ?
#
loop_
_entity_poly.entity_id
_entity_poly.type
_entity_poly.pdbx_seq_one_letter_code
_entity_poly.pdbx_strand_id
1 'polypeptide(L)'
;MIKGILSLFLLATPFISAAFCDSDVIVTTQEDAGRVSQCKKFGGSIFVQNKDVNNLDFENLVEVGGSIVISENKKLGKIKLDDLKEVGDSIFFVNNTVLLGISMQKLNKAKQIVLENNPNLVTLYTENISSITSFKVIQTAIHSLTKQNIKNLDNLEISSNPLLATIDFPKLNTCGELILANNNPSAVANFPELSTLKGSTTFRDLLSVNIQNITSIQDTFNIINNFFEDIRIDNISESGKDITVSGNKRLKYFSFSNLENVYGGIQIRNNSVLNSIEDSSFKKLKYVKGAMEISGGLSSIAFPSLNKVDGSINIVSTTKLDCNKIQDKLSGIQSGKFSCASNSAKEPTSSDSSDGNEITSGKSNSASKLLSSSLGLLFAFIISFLFY
;
A
#
# COMPACT_ATOMS: atom_id res chain seq x y z
N MET A 1 -47.47 -41.32 48.86
CA MET A 1 -46.01 -41.56 48.97
C MET A 1 -45.53 -42.20 47.68
N ILE A 2 -45.01 -41.42 46.73
CA ILE A 2 -44.32 -41.93 45.53
C ILE A 2 -42.89 -41.39 45.64
N LYS A 3 -41.94 -42.29 45.89
CA LYS A 3 -40.51 -41.97 45.99
C LYS A 3 -39.98 -41.73 44.58
N GLY A 4 -39.61 -40.48 44.27
CA GLY A 4 -38.87 -40.13 43.07
C GLY A 4 -37.42 -40.61 43.19
N ILE A 5 -36.98 -41.43 42.23
CA ILE A 5 -35.57 -41.77 42.04
C ILE A 5 -34.96 -40.61 41.25
N LEU A 6 -34.16 -39.79 41.93
CA LEU A 6 -33.34 -38.76 41.31
C LEU A 6 -32.08 -39.45 40.75
N SER A 7 -32.10 -39.81 39.46
CA SER A 7 -30.90 -40.30 38.77
C SER A 7 -29.92 -39.14 38.57
N LEU A 8 -28.89 -39.10 39.41
CA LEU A 8 -27.76 -38.20 39.27
C LEU A 8 -26.87 -38.70 38.13
N PHE A 9 -27.04 -38.15 36.92
CA PHE A 9 -26.06 -38.32 35.84
C PHE A 9 -24.80 -37.52 36.21
N LEU A 10 -23.75 -38.20 36.68
CA LEU A 10 -22.40 -37.63 36.66
C LEU A 10 -21.99 -37.50 35.18
N LEU A 11 -22.06 -36.28 34.64
CA LEU A 11 -21.36 -35.93 33.41
C LEU A 11 -19.86 -35.97 33.71
N ALA A 12 -19.21 -37.08 33.37
CA ALA A 12 -17.76 -37.13 33.33
C ALA A 12 -17.31 -36.20 32.19
N THR A 13 -16.86 -34.99 32.53
CA THR A 13 -16.17 -34.12 31.58
C THR A 13 -14.87 -34.83 31.20
N PRO A 14 -14.67 -35.23 29.93
CA PRO A 14 -13.43 -35.86 29.53
C PRO A 14 -12.30 -34.85 29.75
N PHE A 15 -11.36 -35.17 30.65
CA PHE A 15 -10.16 -34.37 30.83
C PHE A 15 -9.35 -34.40 29.52
N ILE A 16 -9.10 -33.23 28.94
CA ILE A 16 -8.19 -33.11 27.81
C ILE A 16 -6.77 -33.38 28.30
N SER A 17 -6.08 -34.29 27.61
CA SER A 17 -4.68 -34.60 27.88
C SER A 17 -3.81 -33.39 27.59
N ALA A 18 -2.80 -33.14 28.42
CA ALA A 18 -1.79 -32.11 28.15
C ALA A 18 -1.17 -32.25 26.75
N ALA A 19 -1.00 -33.49 26.27
CA ALA A 19 -0.46 -33.79 24.94
C ALA A 19 -1.32 -33.24 23.79
N PHE A 20 -2.64 -33.10 23.98
CA PHE A 20 -3.51 -32.48 22.97
C PHE A 20 -3.26 -30.97 22.88
N CYS A 21 -3.09 -30.30 24.03
CA CYS A 21 -2.84 -28.86 24.05
C CYS A 21 -1.51 -28.49 23.40
N ASP A 22 -0.55 -29.41 23.30
CA ASP A 22 0.78 -29.16 22.74
C ASP A 22 0.95 -29.59 21.27
N SER A 23 -0.10 -30.15 20.65
CA SER A 23 -0.05 -30.66 19.27
C SER A 23 -0.88 -29.80 18.33
N ASP A 24 -0.51 -29.76 17.06
CA ASP A 24 -1.32 -29.13 16.02
C ASP A 24 -2.73 -29.75 15.92
N VAL A 25 -3.74 -28.93 15.60
CA VAL A 25 -5.13 -29.38 15.51
C VAL A 25 -5.83 -28.85 14.27
N ILE A 26 -6.59 -29.73 13.61
CA ILE A 26 -7.57 -29.37 12.59
C ILE A 26 -8.93 -29.25 13.25
N VAL A 27 -9.46 -28.03 13.31
CA VAL A 27 -10.79 -27.72 13.84
C VAL A 27 -11.79 -27.83 12.69
N THR A 28 -12.77 -28.71 12.84
CA THR A 28 -13.82 -28.99 11.85
C THR A 28 -15.20 -28.50 12.30
N THR A 29 -15.44 -28.46 13.61
CA THR A 29 -16.72 -28.05 14.22
C THR A 29 -16.50 -27.07 15.39
N GLN A 30 -17.60 -26.53 15.91
CA GLN A 30 -17.57 -25.76 17.16
C GLN A 30 -17.17 -26.62 18.37
N GLU A 31 -17.46 -27.93 18.38
CA GLU A 31 -17.01 -28.79 19.49
C GLU A 31 -15.47 -28.91 19.50
N ASP A 32 -14.83 -28.95 18.32
CA ASP A 32 -13.36 -28.93 18.23
C ASP A 32 -12.77 -27.64 18.78
N ALA A 33 -13.35 -26.49 18.42
CA ALA A 33 -12.96 -25.20 19.01
C ALA A 33 -13.18 -25.18 20.52
N GLY A 34 -14.28 -25.77 21.00
CA GLY A 34 -14.55 -25.95 22.43
C GLY A 34 -13.53 -26.85 23.12
N ARG A 35 -12.98 -27.86 22.44
CA ARG A 35 -11.88 -28.68 22.98
C ARG A 35 -10.58 -27.87 23.06
N VAL A 36 -10.23 -27.11 22.03
CA VAL A 36 -9.08 -26.18 22.06
C VAL A 36 -9.24 -25.16 23.19
N SER A 37 -10.45 -24.66 23.41
CA SER A 37 -10.79 -23.66 24.45
C SER A 37 -10.55 -24.14 25.88
N GLN A 38 -10.51 -25.45 26.12
CA GLN A 38 -10.12 -25.99 27.43
C GLN A 38 -8.61 -25.85 27.68
N CYS A 39 -7.81 -25.71 26.62
CA CYS A 39 -6.42 -25.32 26.69
C CYS A 39 -6.35 -23.79 26.77
N LYS A 40 -6.20 -23.24 27.98
CA LYS A 40 -5.97 -21.79 28.14
C LYS A 40 -4.74 -21.31 27.34
N LYS A 41 -3.72 -22.17 27.27
CA LYS A 41 -2.55 -22.06 26.40
C LYS A 41 -2.51 -23.28 25.52
N PHE A 42 -2.48 -23.09 24.21
CA PHE A 42 -2.43 -24.16 23.22
C PHE A 42 -1.06 -24.09 22.53
N GLY A 43 -0.13 -25.00 22.84
CA GLY A 43 1.23 -25.01 22.30
C GLY A 43 1.33 -25.25 20.79
N GLY A 44 0.37 -25.97 20.19
CA GLY A 44 0.34 -26.25 18.75
C GLY A 44 -0.21 -25.11 17.88
N SER A 45 -0.38 -25.41 16.60
CA SER A 45 -1.07 -24.57 15.61
C SER A 45 -2.54 -24.98 15.46
N ILE A 46 -3.39 -24.02 15.14
CA ILE A 46 -4.83 -24.23 14.91
C ILE A 46 -5.12 -24.05 13.41
N PHE A 47 -5.72 -25.07 12.79
CA PHE A 47 -6.09 -25.06 11.38
C PHE A 47 -7.60 -25.22 11.21
N VAL A 48 -8.24 -24.28 10.53
CA VAL A 48 -9.63 -24.40 10.06
C VAL A 48 -9.61 -24.21 8.55
N GLN A 49 -9.58 -25.31 7.81
CA GLN A 49 -9.35 -25.28 6.36
C GLN A 49 -10.40 -26.08 5.60
N ASN A 50 -11.06 -25.45 4.62
CA ASN A 50 -12.08 -26.08 3.78
C ASN A 50 -13.18 -26.79 4.61
N LYS A 51 -13.73 -26.08 5.60
CA LYS A 51 -14.75 -26.60 6.50
C LYS A 51 -16.11 -25.96 6.27
N ASP A 52 -17.14 -26.79 6.45
CA ASP A 52 -18.54 -26.39 6.42
C ASP A 52 -19.01 -25.94 7.82
N VAL A 53 -18.31 -24.96 8.39
CA VAL A 53 -18.63 -24.40 9.70
C VAL A 53 -19.11 -22.96 9.55
N ASN A 54 -20.18 -22.60 10.28
CA ASN A 54 -20.79 -21.27 10.18
C ASN A 54 -20.13 -20.25 11.12
N ASN A 55 -19.80 -20.66 12.35
CA ASN A 55 -19.21 -19.81 13.36
C ASN A 55 -18.24 -20.64 14.21
N LEU A 56 -17.18 -20.00 14.69
CA LEU A 56 -16.24 -20.58 15.63
C LEU A 56 -15.99 -19.64 16.80
N ASP A 57 -16.12 -20.16 18.01
CA ASP A 57 -15.84 -19.48 19.26
C ASP A 57 -14.75 -20.23 20.02
N PHE A 58 -13.61 -19.58 20.26
CA PHE A 58 -12.47 -20.11 21.00
C PHE A 58 -12.41 -19.45 22.40
N GLU A 59 -13.46 -19.66 23.19
CA GLU A 59 -13.61 -19.07 24.52
C GLU A 59 -12.41 -19.38 25.43
N ASN A 60 -11.97 -18.44 26.24
CA ASN A 60 -10.87 -18.62 27.20
C ASN A 60 -9.49 -19.00 26.62
N LEU A 61 -9.34 -19.11 25.29
CA LEU A 61 -8.05 -19.32 24.65
C LEU A 61 -7.23 -18.03 24.75
N VAL A 62 -6.12 -18.07 25.49
CA VAL A 62 -5.29 -16.89 25.77
C VAL A 62 -4.03 -16.87 24.92
N GLU A 63 -3.43 -18.02 24.65
CA GLU A 63 -2.17 -18.13 23.91
C GLU A 63 -2.20 -19.31 22.95
N VAL A 64 -1.65 -19.11 21.75
CA VAL A 64 -1.35 -20.16 20.77
C VAL A 64 0.15 -20.16 20.52
N GLY A 65 0.84 -21.28 20.71
CA GLY A 65 2.29 -21.39 20.53
C GLY A 65 2.68 -21.41 19.05
N GLY A 66 1.86 -22.04 18.21
CA GLY A 66 2.05 -22.09 16.76
C GLY A 66 1.33 -20.97 16.01
N SER A 67 0.85 -21.30 14.81
CA SER A 67 0.08 -20.41 13.94
C SER A 67 -1.44 -20.62 14.08
N ILE A 68 -2.23 -19.62 13.72
CA ILE A 68 -3.69 -19.76 13.50
C ILE A 68 -3.94 -19.59 12.00
N VAL A 69 -4.42 -20.64 11.34
CA VAL A 69 -4.65 -20.68 9.89
C VAL A 69 -6.12 -20.99 9.61
N ILE A 70 -6.85 -19.98 9.14
CA ILE A 70 -8.27 -20.06 8.83
C ILE A 70 -8.44 -19.79 7.33
N SER A 71 -8.63 -20.84 6.53
CA SER A 71 -8.65 -20.72 5.08
C SER A 71 -9.77 -21.48 4.37
N GLU A 72 -10.24 -20.91 3.26
CA GLU A 72 -11.16 -21.58 2.32
C GLU A 72 -12.50 -22.04 2.93
N ASN A 73 -12.95 -21.42 4.03
CA ASN A 73 -14.20 -21.79 4.68
C ASN A 73 -15.36 -21.00 4.09
N LYS A 74 -16.03 -21.59 3.09
CA LYS A 74 -17.10 -20.94 2.31
C LYS A 74 -18.35 -20.55 3.10
N LYS A 75 -18.53 -21.09 4.30
CA LYS A 75 -19.70 -20.83 5.17
C LYS A 75 -19.34 -20.09 6.46
N LEU A 76 -18.06 -19.90 6.77
CA LEU A 76 -17.63 -19.30 8.03
C LEU A 76 -17.95 -17.80 8.03
N GLY A 77 -18.98 -17.43 8.77
CA GLY A 77 -19.46 -16.05 8.90
C GLY A 77 -18.79 -15.27 10.03
N LYS A 78 -18.38 -15.91 11.13
CA LYS A 78 -17.74 -15.23 12.27
C LYS A 78 -16.73 -16.13 12.98
N ILE A 79 -15.67 -15.51 13.50
CA ILE A 79 -14.74 -16.13 14.43
C ILE A 79 -14.54 -15.24 15.66
N LYS A 80 -14.44 -15.85 16.83
CA LYS A 80 -14.15 -15.15 18.09
C LYS A 80 -12.94 -15.76 18.79
N LEU A 81 -12.03 -14.87 19.17
CA LEU A 81 -10.77 -15.10 19.87
C LEU A 81 -10.60 -13.95 20.89
N ASP A 82 -11.67 -13.62 21.61
CA ASP A 82 -11.77 -12.40 22.43
C ASP A 82 -10.75 -12.36 23.59
N ASP A 83 -10.33 -13.52 24.07
CA ASP A 83 -9.35 -13.67 25.15
C ASP A 83 -7.91 -13.85 24.67
N LEU A 84 -7.71 -14.04 23.36
CA LEU A 84 -6.40 -14.31 22.77
C LEU A 84 -5.50 -13.09 22.93
N LYS A 85 -4.31 -13.29 23.49
CA LYS A 85 -3.31 -12.26 23.74
C LYS A 85 -2.07 -12.43 22.89
N GLU A 86 -1.66 -13.67 22.63
CA GLU A 86 -0.42 -14.00 21.93
C GLU A 86 -0.59 -15.18 20.99
N VAL A 87 -0.02 -15.05 19.80
CA VAL A 87 0.24 -16.13 18.86
C VAL A 87 1.75 -16.19 18.64
N GLY A 88 2.37 -17.34 18.87
CA GLY A 88 3.83 -17.49 18.82
C GLY A 88 4.39 -17.33 17.42
N ASP A 89 3.62 -17.72 16.40
CA ASP A 89 3.94 -17.50 15.00
C ASP A 89 2.90 -16.59 14.32
N SER A 90 2.16 -17.05 13.32
CA SER A 90 1.44 -16.16 12.40
C SER A 90 -0.07 -16.43 12.37
N ILE A 91 -0.85 -15.40 12.07
CA ILE A 91 -2.30 -15.45 11.93
C ILE A 91 -2.67 -15.23 10.47
N PHE A 92 -3.38 -16.19 9.89
CA PHE A 92 -3.83 -16.15 8.50
C PHE A 92 -5.34 -16.32 8.42
N PHE A 93 -6.00 -15.36 7.80
CA PHE A 93 -7.40 -15.46 7.36
C PHE A 93 -7.43 -15.28 5.86
N VAL A 94 -7.59 -16.38 5.11
CA VAL A 94 -7.44 -16.37 3.66
C VAL A 94 -8.63 -17.03 2.97
N ASN A 95 -9.22 -16.40 1.95
CA ASN A 95 -10.29 -16.99 1.15
C ASN A 95 -11.58 -17.38 1.94
N ASN A 96 -11.92 -16.68 3.02
CA ASN A 96 -13.18 -16.91 3.77
C ASN A 96 -14.25 -15.93 3.26
N THR A 97 -14.80 -16.23 2.09
CA THR A 97 -15.58 -15.26 1.30
C THR A 97 -16.82 -14.69 1.99
N VAL A 98 -17.42 -15.39 2.96
CA VAL A 98 -18.60 -14.94 3.71
C VAL A 98 -18.29 -14.44 5.13
N LEU A 99 -17.01 -14.41 5.53
CA LEU A 99 -16.58 -13.99 6.85
C LEU A 99 -16.89 -12.51 7.06
N LEU A 100 -17.72 -12.19 8.04
CA LEU A 100 -18.20 -10.84 8.34
C LEU A 100 -17.33 -10.14 9.39
N GLY A 101 -16.76 -10.90 10.33
CA GLY A 101 -16.04 -10.33 11.45
C GLY A 101 -15.05 -11.29 12.12
N ILE A 102 -13.94 -10.72 12.56
CA ILE A 102 -12.92 -11.37 13.37
C ILE A 102 -12.80 -10.59 14.68
N SER A 103 -13.03 -11.27 15.80
CA SER A 103 -12.85 -10.66 17.12
C SER A 103 -11.57 -11.17 17.79
N MET A 104 -10.59 -10.28 17.98
CA MET A 104 -9.27 -10.56 18.57
C MET A 104 -8.84 -9.38 19.46
N GLN A 105 -9.78 -8.84 20.24
CA GLN A 105 -9.62 -7.53 20.90
C GLN A 105 -8.43 -7.45 21.87
N LYS A 106 -8.04 -8.56 22.50
CA LYS A 106 -6.92 -8.59 23.46
C LYS A 106 -5.58 -8.97 22.82
N LEU A 107 -5.55 -9.24 21.52
CA LEU A 107 -4.33 -9.66 20.84
C LEU A 107 -3.31 -8.53 20.88
N ASN A 108 -2.14 -8.82 21.42
CA ASN A 108 -1.05 -7.86 21.56
C ASN A 108 0.15 -8.23 20.68
N LYS A 109 0.39 -9.53 20.51
CA LYS A 109 1.58 -10.07 19.87
C LYS A 109 1.26 -11.20 18.90
N ALA A 110 1.86 -11.12 17.73
CA ALA A 110 2.02 -12.20 16.77
C ALA A 110 3.31 -11.95 15.98
N LYS A 111 3.75 -12.88 15.14
CA LYS A 111 4.79 -12.58 14.16
C LYS A 111 4.20 -11.82 12.98
N GLN A 112 3.14 -12.34 12.39
CA GLN A 112 2.49 -11.76 11.21
C GLN A 112 0.98 -11.89 11.30
N ILE A 113 0.28 -10.95 10.68
CA ILE A 113 -1.17 -11.01 10.49
C ILE A 113 -1.47 -10.75 9.02
N VAL A 114 -2.13 -11.71 8.39
CA VAL A 114 -2.50 -11.65 6.98
C VAL A 114 -4.00 -11.91 6.84
N LEU A 115 -4.71 -10.91 6.33
CA LEU A 115 -6.11 -10.99 5.92
C LEU A 115 -6.15 -10.81 4.41
N GLU A 116 -6.48 -11.87 3.68
CA GLU A 116 -6.46 -11.85 2.22
C GLU A 116 -7.72 -12.50 1.64
N ASN A 117 -8.34 -11.84 0.66
CA ASN A 117 -9.52 -12.33 -0.05
C ASN A 117 -10.65 -12.74 0.92
N ASN A 118 -11.01 -11.82 1.82
CA ASN A 118 -12.19 -11.92 2.68
C ASN A 118 -13.15 -10.77 2.34
N PRO A 119 -13.76 -10.77 1.13
CA PRO A 119 -14.46 -9.61 0.58
C PRO A 119 -15.67 -9.13 1.38
N ASN A 120 -16.22 -9.94 2.29
CA ASN A 120 -17.32 -9.55 3.17
C ASN A 120 -16.86 -9.20 4.60
N LEU A 121 -15.56 -9.20 4.88
CA LEU A 121 -15.03 -8.89 6.21
C LEU A 121 -15.16 -7.39 6.47
N VAL A 122 -16.05 -7.02 7.39
CA VAL A 122 -16.33 -5.62 7.74
C VAL A 122 -15.71 -5.25 9.08
N THR A 123 -15.70 -6.18 10.03
CA THR A 123 -15.28 -5.91 11.42
C THR A 123 -13.94 -6.56 11.74
N LEU A 124 -12.95 -5.74 12.13
CA LEU A 124 -11.63 -6.17 12.58
C LEU A 124 -11.22 -5.32 13.80
N TYR A 125 -10.79 -5.98 14.89
CA TYR A 125 -10.29 -5.33 16.09
C TYR A 125 -8.79 -5.61 16.27
N THR A 126 -7.93 -4.63 16.00
CA THR A 126 -6.46 -4.76 16.03
C THR A 126 -5.75 -3.66 16.82
N GLU A 127 -6.49 -2.79 17.52
CA GLU A 127 -5.93 -1.60 18.17
C GLU A 127 -4.91 -1.90 19.28
N ASN A 128 -5.01 -3.08 19.93
CA ASN A 128 -4.11 -3.50 21.00
C ASN A 128 -2.83 -4.18 20.51
N ILE A 129 -2.72 -4.41 19.20
CA ILE A 129 -1.56 -5.06 18.59
C ILE A 129 -0.40 -4.07 18.60
N SER A 130 0.71 -4.51 19.18
CA SER A 130 1.90 -3.67 19.37
C SER A 130 3.19 -4.34 18.93
N SER A 131 3.19 -5.68 18.82
CA SER A 131 4.35 -6.47 18.42
C SER A 131 3.95 -7.44 17.31
N ILE A 132 4.24 -7.03 16.07
CA ILE A 132 4.19 -7.82 14.84
C ILE A 132 5.28 -7.31 13.89
N THR A 133 5.72 -8.12 12.94
CA THR A 133 6.66 -7.70 11.90
C THR A 133 5.97 -7.47 10.54
N SER A 134 4.83 -8.12 10.29
CA SER A 134 4.08 -7.97 9.05
C SER A 134 2.59 -7.80 9.30
N PHE A 135 1.97 -6.82 8.64
CA PHE A 135 0.52 -6.63 8.65
C PHE A 135 -0.01 -6.45 7.24
N LYS A 136 -0.88 -7.38 6.82
CA LYS A 136 -1.50 -7.36 5.49
C LYS A 136 -3.02 -7.39 5.59
N VAL A 137 -3.66 -6.42 4.93
CA VAL A 137 -5.13 -6.33 4.80
C VAL A 137 -5.45 -6.14 3.32
N ILE A 138 -5.89 -7.20 2.67
CA ILE A 138 -6.02 -7.28 1.21
C ILE A 138 -7.40 -7.82 0.85
N GLN A 139 -8.11 -7.11 -0.04
CA GLN A 139 -9.42 -7.54 -0.56
C GLN A 139 -10.46 -7.83 0.55
N THR A 140 -10.71 -6.82 1.39
CA THR A 140 -11.72 -6.85 2.46
C THR A 140 -12.76 -5.75 2.30
N ALA A 141 -13.84 -5.82 3.08
CA ALA A 141 -14.86 -4.78 3.21
C ALA A 141 -14.67 -3.90 4.46
N ILE A 142 -13.47 -3.89 5.05
CA ILE A 142 -13.16 -3.09 6.24
C ILE A 142 -13.22 -1.61 5.86
N HIS A 143 -13.90 -0.81 6.69
CA HIS A 143 -14.07 0.63 6.44
C HIS A 143 -12.97 1.50 7.03
N SER A 144 -12.33 1.07 8.12
CA SER A 144 -11.29 1.83 8.81
C SER A 144 -10.30 0.93 9.54
N LEU A 145 -9.03 1.31 9.50
CA LEU A 145 -7.98 0.84 10.40
C LEU A 145 -7.55 2.03 11.26
N THR A 146 -8.16 2.17 12.42
CA THR A 146 -7.99 3.34 13.30
C THR A 146 -7.00 3.02 14.43
N LYS A 147 -6.17 3.98 14.85
CA LYS A 147 -5.33 3.89 16.05
C LYS A 147 -4.46 2.62 16.14
N GLN A 148 -3.84 2.22 15.05
CA GLN A 148 -2.93 1.07 15.05
C GLN A 148 -1.67 1.41 15.86
N ASN A 149 -1.46 0.75 17.01
CA ASN A 149 -0.42 1.08 17.99
C ASN A 149 0.96 0.45 17.71
N ILE A 150 1.19 0.04 16.46
CA ILE A 150 2.40 -0.69 16.05
C ILE A 150 3.52 0.32 15.79
N LYS A 151 4.70 0.10 16.40
CA LYS A 151 5.85 0.99 16.29
C LYS A 151 6.75 0.72 15.09
N ASN A 152 6.95 -0.55 14.76
CA ASN A 152 7.86 -0.98 13.70
C ASN A 152 7.18 -2.09 12.89
N LEU A 153 7.34 -2.05 11.58
CA LEU A 153 6.93 -3.12 10.66
C LEU A 153 8.05 -3.37 9.65
N ASP A 154 8.26 -4.64 9.30
CA ASP A 154 9.05 -5.01 8.14
C ASP A 154 8.18 -4.95 6.87
N ASN A 155 6.89 -5.23 6.98
CA ASN A 155 5.93 -5.16 5.89
C ASN A 155 4.58 -4.60 6.35
N LEU A 156 4.10 -3.57 5.65
CA LEU A 156 2.74 -3.08 5.75
C LEU A 156 2.11 -3.05 4.36
N GLU A 157 1.12 -3.90 4.13
CA GLU A 157 0.36 -3.92 2.88
C GLU A 157 -1.13 -3.75 3.16
N ILE A 158 -1.70 -2.66 2.66
CA ILE A 158 -3.13 -2.39 2.72
C ILE A 158 -3.58 -2.11 1.30
N SER A 159 -4.14 -3.13 0.65
CA SER A 159 -4.43 -3.07 -0.78
C SER A 159 -5.79 -3.62 -1.17
N SER A 160 -6.40 -3.04 -2.20
CA SER A 160 -7.65 -3.55 -2.78
C SER A 160 -8.83 -3.61 -1.80
N ASN A 161 -8.91 -2.68 -0.84
CA ASN A 161 -10.03 -2.56 0.10
C ASN A 161 -10.92 -1.37 -0.31
N PRO A 162 -11.93 -1.56 -1.20
CA PRO A 162 -12.66 -0.45 -1.82
C PRO A 162 -13.49 0.40 -0.85
N LEU A 163 -13.78 -0.13 0.35
CA LEU A 163 -14.54 0.56 1.39
C LEU A 163 -13.65 1.22 2.46
N LEU A 164 -12.34 0.97 2.44
CA LEU A 164 -11.41 1.44 3.47
C LEU A 164 -11.04 2.91 3.27
N ALA A 165 -11.64 3.79 4.06
CA ALA A 165 -11.47 5.25 3.96
C ALA A 165 -10.46 5.83 4.98
N THR A 166 -10.10 5.08 6.02
CA THR A 166 -9.19 5.57 7.07
C THR A 166 -8.10 4.54 7.36
N ILE A 167 -6.85 5.00 7.31
CA ILE A 167 -5.64 4.23 7.62
C ILE A 167 -4.82 5.05 8.60
N ASP A 168 -4.81 4.68 9.87
CA ASP A 168 -4.19 5.48 10.94
C ASP A 168 -3.23 4.65 11.79
N PHE A 169 -1.95 4.95 11.66
CA PHE A 169 -0.83 4.32 12.36
C PHE A 169 -0.06 5.41 13.13
N PRO A 170 -0.61 5.91 14.25
CA PRO A 170 -0.08 7.08 14.94
C PRO A 170 1.33 6.88 15.51
N LYS A 171 1.75 5.63 15.74
CA LYS A 171 3.03 5.30 16.38
C LYS A 171 4.04 4.63 15.46
N LEU A 172 3.68 4.38 14.19
CA LEU A 172 4.57 3.70 13.26
C LEU A 172 5.75 4.62 12.95
N ASN A 173 6.93 4.24 13.43
CA ASN A 173 8.14 5.02 13.29
C ASN A 173 9.03 4.53 12.15
N THR A 174 9.14 3.20 12.01
CA THR A 174 9.96 2.56 10.99
C THR A 174 9.15 1.52 10.23
N CYS A 175 9.21 1.56 8.91
CA CYS A 175 8.62 0.55 8.04
C CYS A 175 9.66 0.01 7.04
N GLY A 176 9.65 -1.30 6.79
CA GLY A 176 10.34 -1.91 5.66
C GLY A 176 9.62 -1.61 4.36
N GLU A 177 8.93 -2.59 3.79
CA GLU A 177 8.03 -2.39 2.67
C GLU A 177 6.71 -1.75 3.13
N LEU A 178 6.23 -0.75 2.39
CA LEU A 178 4.98 -0.05 2.67
C LEU A 178 4.16 0.11 1.38
N ILE A 179 3.03 -0.57 1.28
CA ILE A 179 2.15 -0.52 0.11
C ILE A 179 0.74 -0.13 0.55
N LEU A 180 0.31 1.06 0.13
CA LEU A 180 -1.08 1.50 0.21
C LEU A 180 -1.59 1.70 -1.22
N ALA A 181 -2.52 0.88 -1.68
CA ALA A 181 -2.96 0.91 -3.08
C ALA A 181 -4.38 0.41 -3.28
N ASN A 182 -5.10 0.97 -4.26
CA ASN A 182 -6.42 0.49 -4.70
C ASN A 182 -7.45 0.37 -3.54
N ASN A 183 -7.35 1.23 -2.52
CA ASN A 183 -8.34 1.29 -1.43
C ASN A 183 -9.49 2.23 -1.83
N ASN A 184 -10.30 2.68 -0.88
CA ASN A 184 -11.30 3.71 -1.18
C ASN A 184 -10.61 4.95 -1.79
N PRO A 185 -11.11 5.54 -2.90
CA PRO A 185 -10.50 6.74 -3.49
C PRO A 185 -10.46 7.96 -2.57
N SER A 186 -11.27 7.97 -1.50
CA SER A 186 -11.26 8.98 -0.44
C SER A 186 -10.38 8.59 0.75
N ALA A 187 -9.55 7.55 0.64
CA ALA A 187 -8.72 7.06 1.73
C ALA A 187 -7.74 8.13 2.21
N VAL A 188 -7.76 8.37 3.52
CA VAL A 188 -6.80 9.22 4.22
C VAL A 188 -5.87 8.33 5.03
N ALA A 189 -4.57 8.51 4.80
CA ALA A 189 -3.52 7.76 5.50
C ALA A 189 -2.73 8.68 6.46
N ASN A 190 -2.55 8.25 7.70
CA ASN A 190 -1.93 9.07 8.75
C ASN A 190 -0.76 8.32 9.41
N PHE A 191 0.46 8.85 9.24
CA PHE A 191 1.71 8.32 9.79
C PHE A 191 2.54 9.44 10.43
N PRO A 192 2.04 10.09 11.50
CA PRO A 192 2.66 11.27 12.07
C PRO A 192 4.05 10.99 12.68
N GLU A 193 4.36 9.76 13.09
CA GLU A 193 5.66 9.40 13.70
C GLU A 193 6.62 8.70 12.73
N LEU A 194 6.22 8.47 11.48
CA LEU A 194 7.01 7.72 10.50
C LEU A 194 8.22 8.53 10.06
N SER A 195 9.41 8.08 10.48
CA SER A 195 10.69 8.72 10.18
C SER A 195 11.53 7.94 9.17
N THR A 196 11.38 6.61 9.12
CA THR A 196 12.29 5.74 8.38
C THR A 196 11.55 4.74 7.50
N LEU A 197 11.84 4.80 6.20
CA LEU A 197 11.41 3.81 5.20
C LEU A 197 12.64 3.01 4.74
N LYS A 198 12.71 1.74 5.13
CA LYS A 198 13.84 0.84 4.81
C LYS A 198 13.68 0.11 3.48
N GLY A 199 12.44 -0.13 3.05
CA GLY A 199 12.11 -0.88 1.84
C GLY A 199 11.27 -0.07 0.86
N SER A 200 10.87 -0.74 -0.23
CA SER A 200 10.06 -0.12 -1.28
C SER A 200 8.77 0.44 -0.71
N THR A 201 8.44 1.67 -1.08
CA THR A 201 7.23 2.37 -0.62
C THR A 201 6.38 2.78 -1.80
N THR A 202 5.09 2.48 -1.72
CA THR A 202 4.09 2.89 -2.72
C THR A 202 2.88 3.48 -2.03
N PHE A 203 2.63 4.77 -2.32
CA PHE A 203 1.37 5.44 -2.04
C PHE A 203 0.59 5.60 -3.33
N ARG A 204 -0.57 4.94 -3.40
CA ARG A 204 -1.43 4.94 -4.57
C ARG A 204 -2.91 5.11 -4.23
N ASP A 205 -3.59 5.94 -5.02
CA ASP A 205 -5.02 6.22 -4.95
C ASP A 205 -5.48 6.78 -3.58
N LEU A 206 -4.64 7.57 -2.90
CA LEU A 206 -4.98 8.24 -1.64
C LEU A 206 -5.52 9.65 -1.86
N LEU A 207 -6.48 10.05 -1.04
CA LEU A 207 -6.96 11.43 -0.95
C LEU A 207 -5.92 12.33 -0.27
N SER A 208 -5.31 11.84 0.80
CA SER A 208 -4.22 12.51 1.50
C SER A 208 -3.36 11.52 2.27
N VAL A 209 -2.12 11.94 2.55
CA VAL A 209 -1.16 11.18 3.36
C VAL A 209 -0.37 12.12 4.26
N ASN A 210 -0.33 11.83 5.57
CA ASN A 210 0.51 12.54 6.52
C ASN A 210 1.80 11.75 6.79
N ILE A 211 2.91 12.25 6.25
CA ILE A 211 4.25 11.64 6.31
C ILE A 211 5.35 12.71 6.48
N GLN A 212 5.02 13.82 7.15
CA GLN A 212 5.89 15.02 7.22
C GLN A 212 7.21 14.78 7.98
N ASN A 213 7.28 13.72 8.78
CA ASN A 213 8.42 13.42 9.65
C ASN A 213 9.44 12.43 9.04
N ILE A 214 9.27 12.02 7.77
CA ILE A 214 10.24 11.16 7.09
C ILE A 214 11.59 11.87 6.96
N THR A 215 12.63 11.24 7.51
CA THR A 215 14.03 11.70 7.42
C THR A 215 14.94 10.72 6.68
N SER A 216 14.50 9.48 6.45
CA SER A 216 15.28 8.45 5.77
C SER A 216 14.43 7.61 4.82
N ILE A 217 14.87 7.51 3.56
CA ILE A 217 14.31 6.65 2.51
C ILE A 217 15.44 5.82 1.91
N GLN A 218 15.48 4.52 2.20
CA GLN A 218 16.60 3.64 1.85
C GLN A 218 16.37 2.83 0.56
N ASP A 219 15.16 2.83 0.02
CA ASP A 219 14.79 2.12 -1.21
C ASP A 219 13.94 3.03 -2.12
N THR A 220 13.18 2.43 -3.03
CA THR A 220 12.33 3.08 -4.01
C THR A 220 11.13 3.75 -3.34
N PHE A 221 10.84 4.98 -3.74
CA PHE A 221 9.73 5.77 -3.19
C PHE A 221 8.77 6.21 -4.29
N ASN A 222 7.55 5.68 -4.26
CA ASN A 222 6.55 5.86 -5.29
C ASN A 222 5.32 6.62 -4.77
N ILE A 223 5.01 7.74 -5.42
CA ILE A 223 3.79 8.52 -5.27
C ILE A 223 3.02 8.46 -6.58
N ILE A 224 2.02 7.59 -6.66
CA ILE A 224 1.36 7.25 -7.93
C ILE A 224 -0.16 7.44 -7.86
N ASN A 225 -0.76 8.15 -8.83
CA ASN A 225 -2.22 8.26 -8.99
C ASN A 225 -2.98 8.79 -7.76
N ASN A 226 -2.35 9.58 -6.89
CA ASN A 226 -3.03 10.15 -5.73
C ASN A 226 -3.85 11.39 -6.10
N PHE A 227 -4.72 11.79 -5.17
CA PHE A 227 -5.67 12.88 -5.32
C PHE A 227 -5.35 14.12 -4.47
N PHE A 228 -4.24 14.11 -3.72
CA PHE A 228 -3.76 15.31 -3.00
C PHE A 228 -3.18 16.36 -3.96
N GLU A 229 -3.21 17.62 -3.54
CA GLU A 229 -2.77 18.76 -4.35
C GLU A 229 -1.33 19.21 -4.05
N ASP A 230 -0.81 18.85 -2.88
CA ASP A 230 0.52 19.21 -2.37
C ASP A 230 1.11 18.00 -1.64
N ILE A 231 2.42 17.80 -1.77
CA ILE A 231 3.16 16.83 -0.95
C ILE A 231 4.60 17.31 -0.70
N ARG A 232 5.07 17.24 0.54
CA ARG A 232 6.39 17.75 0.94
C ARG A 232 7.13 16.72 1.78
N ILE A 233 8.32 16.34 1.31
CA ILE A 233 9.24 15.43 1.97
C ILE A 233 10.57 16.17 2.07
N ASP A 234 10.54 17.28 2.81
CA ASP A 234 11.64 18.22 2.89
C ASP A 234 12.73 17.79 3.88
N ASN A 235 12.51 16.75 4.68
CA ASN A 235 13.41 16.37 5.76
C ASN A 235 14.41 15.24 5.39
N ILE A 236 14.44 14.82 4.12
CA ILE A 236 15.40 13.82 3.62
C ILE A 236 16.60 14.52 2.96
N SER A 237 17.80 13.99 3.15
CA SER A 237 19.01 14.40 2.42
C SER A 237 19.35 13.46 1.27
N GLU A 238 18.90 12.20 1.34
CA GLU A 238 19.22 11.18 0.34
C GLU A 238 18.02 10.24 0.11
N SER A 239 17.95 9.66 -1.10
CA SER A 239 17.10 8.51 -1.42
C SER A 239 17.96 7.36 -1.91
N GLY A 240 17.76 6.17 -1.34
CA GLY A 240 18.56 4.99 -1.64
C GLY A 240 18.35 4.39 -3.04
N LYS A 241 17.19 4.63 -3.67
CA LYS A 241 16.90 4.23 -5.07
C LYS A 241 16.05 5.29 -5.78
N ASP A 242 15.05 4.87 -6.55
CA ASP A 242 14.30 5.75 -7.44
C ASP A 242 13.24 6.55 -6.65
N ILE A 243 13.01 7.78 -7.11
CA ILE A 243 11.85 8.59 -6.71
C ILE A 243 10.89 8.69 -7.90
N THR A 244 9.65 8.25 -7.71
CA THR A 244 8.60 8.33 -8.73
C THR A 244 7.44 9.18 -8.24
N VAL A 245 7.11 10.22 -9.00
CA VAL A 245 5.91 11.07 -8.83
C VAL A 245 5.11 11.00 -10.13
N SER A 246 4.14 10.10 -10.20
CA SER A 246 3.47 9.77 -11.46
C SER A 246 1.95 9.77 -11.38
N GLY A 247 1.27 10.36 -12.36
CA GLY A 247 -0.18 10.21 -12.52
C GLY A 247 -1.04 10.90 -11.44
N ASN A 248 -0.46 11.74 -10.58
CA ASN A 248 -1.19 12.45 -9.52
C ASN A 248 -1.94 13.63 -10.15
N LYS A 249 -3.16 13.37 -10.64
CA LYS A 249 -3.91 14.30 -11.51
C LYS A 249 -4.28 15.64 -10.86
N ARG A 250 -4.25 15.72 -9.53
CA ARG A 250 -4.56 16.93 -8.76
C ARG A 250 -3.33 17.63 -8.18
N LEU A 251 -2.15 17.02 -8.31
CA LEU A 251 -0.91 17.52 -7.74
C LEU A 251 -0.48 18.82 -8.43
N LYS A 252 -0.50 19.91 -7.66
CA LYS A 252 -0.08 21.25 -8.09
C LYS A 252 1.36 21.56 -7.67
N TYR A 253 1.79 21.00 -6.54
CA TYR A 253 3.10 21.27 -5.97
C TYR A 253 3.66 20.01 -5.30
N PHE A 254 4.98 19.84 -5.36
CA PHE A 254 5.69 18.89 -4.52
C PHE A 254 7.06 19.44 -4.13
N SER A 255 7.63 18.93 -3.02
CA SER A 255 8.94 19.37 -2.54
C SER A 255 9.77 18.25 -1.92
N PHE A 256 11.06 18.26 -2.26
CA PHE A 256 12.17 17.50 -1.71
C PHE A 256 13.35 18.46 -1.50
N SER A 257 13.11 19.60 -0.83
CA SER A 257 14.00 20.76 -0.87
C SER A 257 15.39 20.50 -0.27
N ASN A 258 15.51 19.61 0.71
CA ASN A 258 16.80 19.24 1.31
C ASN A 258 17.47 18.01 0.68
N LEU A 259 16.81 17.35 -0.29
CA LEU A 259 17.37 16.18 -0.95
C LEU A 259 18.62 16.58 -1.74
N GLU A 260 19.74 15.94 -1.45
CA GLU A 260 21.04 16.18 -2.11
C GLU A 260 21.37 15.08 -3.13
N ASN A 261 21.11 13.82 -2.77
CA ASN A 261 21.51 12.65 -3.56
C ASN A 261 20.34 11.69 -3.81
N VAL A 262 20.19 11.23 -5.05
CA VAL A 262 19.30 10.11 -5.40
C VAL A 262 20.16 8.99 -5.98
N TYR A 263 20.22 7.85 -5.29
CA TYR A 263 21.03 6.69 -5.71
C TYR A 263 20.28 5.76 -6.70
N GLY A 264 19.09 6.16 -7.13
CA GLY A 264 18.39 5.66 -8.32
C GLY A 264 18.10 6.80 -9.32
N GLY A 265 17.03 6.67 -10.08
CA GLY A 265 16.51 7.67 -11.02
C GLY A 265 15.39 8.53 -10.44
N ILE A 266 14.97 9.53 -11.21
CA ILE A 266 13.83 10.39 -10.90
C ILE A 266 12.82 10.28 -12.04
N GLN A 267 11.57 9.94 -11.71
CA GLN A 267 10.47 9.93 -12.66
C GLN A 267 9.38 10.89 -12.23
N ILE A 268 9.10 11.91 -13.04
CA ILE A 268 8.02 12.88 -12.81
C ILE A 268 7.15 12.88 -14.06
N ARG A 269 6.04 12.14 -14.03
CA ARG A 269 5.29 11.84 -15.26
C ARG A 269 3.80 12.00 -15.07
N ASN A 270 3.09 12.45 -16.10
CA ASN A 270 1.63 12.40 -16.16
C ASN A 270 0.89 13.08 -14.99
N ASN A 271 1.48 14.09 -14.34
CA ASN A 271 0.82 14.89 -13.31
C ASN A 271 0.08 16.05 -14.01
N SER A 272 -1.19 15.84 -14.35
CA SER A 272 -1.90 16.66 -15.36
C SER A 272 -2.05 18.15 -15.04
N VAL A 273 -2.01 18.53 -13.76
CA VAL A 273 -2.15 19.95 -13.32
C VAL A 273 -0.85 20.53 -12.74
N LEU A 274 0.24 19.74 -12.73
CA LEU A 274 1.55 20.20 -12.34
C LEU A 274 2.15 20.99 -13.51
N ASN A 275 2.20 22.31 -13.37
CA ASN A 275 2.65 23.22 -14.43
C ASN A 275 4.14 23.58 -14.31
N SER A 276 4.77 23.30 -13.19
CA SER A 276 6.19 23.62 -12.96
C SER A 276 6.86 22.68 -11.99
N ILE A 277 8.17 22.51 -12.15
CA ILE A 277 9.07 22.06 -11.09
C ILE A 277 9.80 23.32 -10.61
N GLU A 278 9.47 23.79 -9.41
CA GLU A 278 9.95 25.06 -8.87
C GLU A 278 11.38 24.96 -8.33
N ASP A 279 12.07 26.11 -8.20
CA ASP A 279 13.41 26.19 -7.61
C ASP A 279 13.47 25.57 -6.20
N SER A 280 12.36 25.63 -5.45
CA SER A 280 12.20 25.03 -4.13
C SER A 280 12.07 23.51 -4.16
N SER A 281 11.51 22.91 -5.22
CA SER A 281 11.14 21.49 -5.26
C SER A 281 12.35 20.57 -5.10
N PHE A 282 13.50 20.93 -5.71
CA PHE A 282 14.76 20.18 -5.61
C PHE A 282 15.95 21.12 -5.36
N LYS A 283 15.79 22.05 -4.41
CA LYS A 283 16.74 23.13 -4.16
C LYS A 283 18.19 22.64 -3.96
N LYS A 284 18.39 21.58 -3.18
CA LYS A 284 19.72 21.05 -2.84
C LYS A 284 20.15 19.84 -3.67
N LEU A 285 19.34 19.37 -4.62
CA LEU A 285 19.66 18.15 -5.37
C LEU A 285 20.91 18.38 -6.21
N LYS A 286 21.98 17.61 -5.93
CA LYS A 286 23.28 17.69 -6.58
C LYS A 286 23.52 16.54 -7.54
N TYR A 287 23.08 15.33 -7.15
CA TYR A 287 23.43 14.08 -7.84
C TYR A 287 22.24 13.15 -8.00
N VAL A 288 22.11 12.59 -9.21
CA VAL A 288 21.19 11.49 -9.54
C VAL A 288 21.99 10.36 -10.19
N LYS A 289 22.00 9.17 -9.59
CA LYS A 289 22.73 8.01 -10.13
C LYS A 289 22.04 7.39 -11.35
N GLY A 290 20.72 7.40 -11.38
CA GLY A 290 19.91 6.85 -12.47
C GLY A 290 19.60 7.88 -13.54
N ALA A 291 18.61 7.55 -14.38
CA ALA A 291 18.07 8.45 -15.38
C ALA A 291 17.03 9.40 -14.77
N MET A 292 16.82 10.54 -15.42
CA MET A 292 15.73 11.47 -15.14
C MET A 292 14.72 11.43 -16.28
N GLU A 293 13.47 11.09 -15.96
CA GLU A 293 12.36 11.07 -16.91
C GLU A 293 11.27 12.04 -16.47
N ILE A 294 11.11 13.14 -17.21
CA ILE A 294 10.18 14.20 -16.88
C ILE A 294 9.19 14.38 -18.02
N SER A 295 7.90 14.29 -17.74
CA SER A 295 6.85 14.53 -18.74
C SER A 295 5.56 15.10 -18.14
N GLY A 296 4.92 16.03 -18.86
CA GLY A 296 3.68 16.67 -18.43
C GLY A 296 3.43 18.01 -19.10
N GLY A 297 2.48 18.79 -18.57
CA GLY A 297 2.18 20.15 -19.05
C GLY A 297 3.08 21.24 -18.47
N LEU A 298 4.38 20.98 -18.35
CA LEU A 298 5.33 21.83 -17.63
C LEU A 298 5.76 23.06 -18.44
N SER A 299 5.51 24.27 -17.95
CA SER A 299 5.99 25.53 -18.54
C SER A 299 7.36 25.97 -18.00
N SER A 300 7.79 25.45 -16.85
CA SER A 300 9.10 25.71 -16.27
C SER A 300 9.63 24.50 -15.48
N ILE A 301 10.95 24.33 -15.50
CA ILE A 301 11.65 23.28 -14.77
C ILE A 301 12.91 23.89 -14.16
N ALA A 302 13.15 23.60 -12.88
CA ALA A 302 14.34 24.04 -12.19
C ALA A 302 14.98 22.93 -11.35
N PHE A 303 16.30 22.86 -11.45
CA PHE A 303 17.18 22.04 -10.61
C PHE A 303 18.42 22.87 -10.25
N PRO A 304 18.32 23.80 -9.28
CA PRO A 304 19.32 24.86 -9.10
C PRO A 304 20.73 24.37 -8.78
N SER A 305 20.85 23.23 -8.08
CA SER A 305 22.12 22.69 -7.58
C SER A 305 22.58 21.44 -8.33
N LEU A 306 21.79 20.95 -9.29
CA LEU A 306 22.04 19.66 -9.94
C LEU A 306 23.24 19.80 -10.88
N ASN A 307 24.28 19.02 -10.62
CA ASN A 307 25.55 19.12 -11.36
C ASN A 307 26.06 17.77 -11.88
N LYS A 308 25.38 16.67 -11.55
CA LYS A 308 25.76 15.34 -12.05
C LYS A 308 24.56 14.39 -12.16
N VAL A 309 24.45 13.73 -13.32
CA VAL A 309 23.51 12.63 -13.57
C VAL A 309 24.26 11.46 -14.22
N ASP A 310 24.26 10.27 -13.64
CA ASP A 310 24.96 9.12 -14.26
C ASP A 310 24.12 8.44 -15.35
N GLY A 311 22.81 8.70 -15.41
CA GLY A 311 21.92 8.25 -16.48
C GLY A 311 21.68 9.28 -17.60
N SER A 312 20.60 9.06 -18.37
CA SER A 312 20.08 10.02 -19.35
C SER A 312 19.18 11.05 -18.68
N ILE A 313 19.01 12.21 -19.33
CA ILE A 313 17.99 13.20 -18.97
C ILE A 313 17.03 13.30 -20.16
N ASN A 314 15.76 12.97 -19.93
CA ASN A 314 14.71 13.06 -20.93
C ASN A 314 13.54 13.90 -20.42
N ILE A 315 13.26 15.00 -21.11
CA ILE A 315 12.22 15.97 -20.76
C ILE A 315 11.26 16.11 -21.95
N VAL A 316 9.97 15.91 -21.71
CA VAL A 316 8.92 16.08 -22.72
C VAL A 316 7.77 16.89 -22.14
N SER A 317 7.61 18.14 -22.59
CA SER A 317 6.47 18.99 -22.19
C SER A 317 5.40 19.07 -23.27
N THR A 318 4.13 18.99 -22.87
CA THR A 318 2.98 19.23 -23.75
C THR A 318 2.62 20.72 -23.86
N THR A 319 3.29 21.60 -23.12
CA THR A 319 3.13 23.06 -23.17
C THR A 319 4.44 23.74 -23.61
N LYS A 320 4.42 25.08 -23.79
CA LYS A 320 5.61 25.85 -24.14
C LYS A 320 6.62 25.78 -23.00
N LEU A 321 7.79 25.20 -23.27
CA LEU A 321 8.91 25.10 -22.34
C LEU A 321 10.19 25.53 -23.07
N ASP A 322 10.98 26.39 -22.42
CA ASP A 322 12.26 26.87 -22.95
C ASP A 322 13.34 25.79 -22.82
N CYS A 323 13.36 24.88 -23.80
CA CYS A 323 14.33 23.80 -23.85
C CYS A 323 15.77 24.30 -24.05
N ASN A 324 15.99 25.47 -24.66
CA ASN A 324 17.34 26.03 -24.82
C ASN A 324 17.92 26.40 -23.46
N LYS A 325 17.16 27.14 -22.65
CA LYS A 325 17.56 27.49 -21.27
C LYS A 325 17.79 26.26 -20.38
N ILE A 326 17.00 25.21 -20.56
CA ILE A 326 17.17 23.96 -19.83
C ILE A 326 18.43 23.23 -20.31
N GLN A 327 18.65 23.18 -21.62
CA GLN A 327 19.84 22.59 -22.23
C GLN A 327 21.12 23.28 -21.75
N ASP A 328 21.15 24.61 -21.70
CA ASP A 328 22.31 25.39 -21.21
C ASP A 328 22.69 25.03 -19.77
N LYS A 329 21.71 24.62 -18.94
CA LYS A 329 21.94 24.25 -17.53
C LYS A 329 22.21 22.77 -17.32
N LEU A 330 21.53 21.90 -18.05
CA LEU A 330 21.47 20.46 -17.76
C LEU A 330 22.18 19.59 -18.81
N SER A 331 22.60 20.14 -19.94
CA SER A 331 23.37 19.37 -20.91
C SER A 331 24.84 19.31 -20.51
N GLY A 332 25.40 18.10 -20.51
CA GLY A 332 26.81 17.83 -20.20
C GLY A 332 27.06 17.44 -18.74
N ILE A 333 26.06 17.59 -17.86
CA ILE A 333 26.14 17.03 -16.50
C ILE A 333 25.74 15.56 -16.47
N GLN A 334 25.10 15.06 -17.53
CA GLN A 334 24.64 13.68 -17.64
C GLN A 334 25.62 12.80 -18.42
N SER A 335 25.81 11.54 -18.01
CA SER A 335 26.64 10.57 -18.75
C SER A 335 25.91 9.96 -19.95
N GLY A 336 24.58 9.93 -19.92
CA GLY A 336 23.74 9.44 -21.02
C GLY A 336 23.34 10.51 -22.04
N LYS A 337 22.27 10.24 -22.77
CA LYS A 337 21.67 11.23 -23.70
C LYS A 337 20.92 12.31 -22.93
N PHE A 338 21.12 13.57 -23.32
CA PHE A 338 20.21 14.68 -23.00
C PHE A 338 19.16 14.84 -24.11
N SER A 339 17.90 15.01 -23.74
CA SER A 339 16.80 15.30 -24.65
C SER A 339 15.78 16.20 -23.97
N CYS A 340 15.41 17.29 -24.64
CA CYS A 340 14.31 18.16 -24.26
C CYS A 340 13.43 18.42 -25.48
N ALA A 341 12.14 18.14 -25.36
CA ALA A 341 11.13 18.43 -26.38
C ALA A 341 9.93 19.14 -25.73
N SER A 342 9.38 20.13 -26.42
CA SER A 342 8.19 20.84 -25.97
C SER A 342 7.26 21.18 -27.13
N ASN A 343 5.97 21.31 -26.87
CA ASN A 343 5.06 21.88 -27.86
C ASN A 343 5.39 23.36 -28.01
N SER A 344 6.06 23.71 -29.11
CA SER A 344 6.12 25.09 -29.56
C SER A 344 4.74 25.50 -30.02
N ALA A 345 3.95 26.15 -29.16
CA ALA A 345 2.97 27.09 -29.69
C ALA A 345 3.78 28.06 -30.56
N LYS A 346 3.62 27.97 -31.89
CA LYS A 346 4.15 28.96 -32.82
C LYS A 346 3.81 30.32 -32.21
N GLU A 347 4.81 31.09 -31.82
CA GLU A 347 4.57 32.51 -31.65
C GLU A 347 4.05 33.03 -33.00
N PRO A 348 3.02 33.89 -33.01
CA PRO A 348 2.65 34.58 -34.22
C PRO A 348 3.85 35.44 -34.60
N THR A 349 4.61 34.98 -35.59
CA THR A 349 5.60 35.78 -36.27
C THR A 349 4.81 36.85 -37.02
N SER A 350 4.74 38.04 -36.43
CA SER A 350 4.36 39.25 -37.15
C SER A 350 5.46 39.54 -38.16
N SER A 351 5.30 38.99 -39.35
CA SER A 351 5.95 39.48 -40.56
C SER A 351 4.85 39.83 -41.55
N ASP A 352 4.53 41.11 -41.61
CA ASP A 352 3.87 41.73 -42.76
C ASP A 352 4.69 41.43 -44.02
N SER A 353 4.06 40.79 -45.01
CA SER A 353 4.18 41.16 -46.43
C SER A 353 3.15 40.41 -47.29
N SER A 354 2.26 41.22 -47.84
CA SER A 354 1.44 41.14 -49.06
C SER A 354 1.51 39.95 -50.04
N ASP A 355 0.29 39.61 -50.48
CA ASP A 355 -0.18 39.21 -51.82
C ASP A 355 0.12 37.83 -52.40
N GLY A 356 -0.96 37.16 -52.81
CA GLY A 356 -0.94 35.94 -53.63
C GLY A 356 -2.23 35.13 -53.54
N ASN A 357 -3.28 35.62 -54.20
CA ASN A 357 -4.58 34.97 -54.38
C ASN A 357 -4.46 33.61 -55.09
N GLU A 358 -4.99 32.52 -54.53
CA GLU A 358 -5.47 31.39 -55.33
C GLU A 358 -6.57 30.59 -54.62
N ILE A 359 -7.75 30.60 -55.25
CA ILE A 359 -8.94 29.84 -54.90
C ILE A 359 -8.76 28.42 -55.45
N THR A 360 -8.78 27.39 -54.61
CA THR A 360 -9.33 26.08 -55.01
C THR A 360 -9.96 25.34 -53.83
N SER A 361 -11.16 24.85 -54.10
CA SER A 361 -12.06 24.06 -53.27
C SER A 361 -11.61 22.61 -53.08
N GLY A 362 -11.80 22.01 -51.89
CA GLY A 362 -11.57 20.57 -51.73
C GLY A 362 -11.88 19.95 -50.38
N LYS A 363 -13.18 19.73 -50.10
CA LYS A 363 -13.81 18.66 -49.29
C LYS A 363 -13.24 18.27 -47.91
N SER A 364 -14.10 18.50 -46.92
CA SER A 364 -14.22 17.80 -45.64
C SER A 364 -14.31 16.28 -45.75
N ASN A 365 -13.65 15.56 -44.83
CA ASN A 365 -14.25 14.41 -44.16
C ASN A 365 -13.55 14.12 -42.84
N SER A 366 -14.30 14.29 -41.75
CA SER A 366 -13.99 13.84 -40.40
C SER A 366 -14.23 12.34 -40.27
N ALA A 367 -13.28 11.62 -39.66
CA ALA A 367 -13.56 10.34 -39.00
C ALA A 367 -12.53 10.11 -37.89
N SER A 368 -12.85 10.60 -36.70
CA SER A 368 -12.20 10.23 -35.44
C SER A 368 -12.62 8.82 -35.04
N LYS A 369 -11.68 7.88 -34.94
CA LYS A 369 -11.84 6.64 -34.17
C LYS A 369 -10.83 6.63 -33.04
N LEU A 370 -11.30 7.02 -31.86
CA LEU A 370 -10.70 6.70 -30.58
C LEU A 370 -10.99 5.23 -30.27
N LEU A 371 -9.94 4.44 -30.06
CA LEU A 371 -10.04 3.12 -29.44
C LEU A 371 -9.23 3.18 -28.14
N SER A 372 -9.97 3.30 -27.04
CA SER A 372 -9.49 3.05 -25.68
C SER A 372 -9.44 1.54 -25.46
N SER A 373 -8.25 0.99 -25.24
CA SER A 373 -8.09 -0.36 -24.69
C SER A 373 -7.35 -0.28 -23.37
N SER A 374 -8.12 -0.31 -22.28
CA SER A 374 -7.65 -0.59 -20.93
C SER A 374 -7.24 -2.05 -20.82
N LEU A 375 -5.95 -2.33 -20.77
CA LEU A 375 -5.45 -3.65 -20.37
C LEU A 375 -5.30 -3.67 -18.84
N GLY A 376 -6.24 -4.33 -18.18
CA GLY A 376 -6.12 -4.71 -16.78
C GLY A 376 -5.10 -5.84 -16.65
N LEU A 377 -4.06 -5.60 -15.86
CA LEU A 377 -3.10 -6.62 -15.44
C LEU A 377 -3.74 -7.44 -14.31
N LEU A 378 -4.17 -8.66 -14.62
CA LEU A 378 -4.42 -9.71 -13.65
C LEU A 378 -3.08 -10.25 -13.16
N PHE A 379 -2.73 -10.01 -11.89
CA PHE A 379 -1.71 -10.78 -11.19
C PHE A 379 -2.38 -12.04 -10.61
N ALA A 380 -2.08 -13.20 -11.18
CA ALA A 380 -2.37 -14.49 -10.57
C ALA A 380 -1.16 -14.89 -9.71
N PHE A 381 -1.31 -14.91 -8.39
CA PHE A 381 -0.36 -15.58 -7.50
C PHE A 381 -0.77 -17.05 -7.39
N ILE A 382 0.09 -17.95 -7.90
CA ILE A 382 0.02 -19.38 -7.66
C ILE A 382 0.81 -19.63 -6.37
N ILE A 383 0.12 -19.99 -5.29
CA ILE A 383 0.75 -20.53 -4.09
C ILE A 383 0.91 -22.04 -4.31
N SER A 384 2.14 -22.51 -4.52
CA SER A 384 2.45 -23.94 -4.50
C SER A 384 2.82 -24.36 -3.07
N PHE A 385 1.96 -25.14 -2.42
CA PHE A 385 2.36 -25.92 -1.25
C PHE A 385 2.98 -27.23 -1.72
N LEU A 386 4.29 -27.40 -1.48
CA LEU A 386 4.95 -28.70 -1.52
C LEU A 386 4.89 -29.28 -0.11
N PHE A 387 4.21 -30.43 0.01
CA PHE A 387 4.23 -31.29 1.18
C PHE A 387 5.64 -31.85 1.41
N TYR A 388 6.09 -31.82 2.66
CA TYR A 388 6.93 -32.85 3.25
C TYR A 388 6.43 -33.16 4.66
#